data_AF-A0A0H4CFL8-F1
#
_entry.id   AF-A0A0H4CFL8-F1
#
_cell.length_a   1.000
_cell.length_b   1.000
_cell.length_c   1.000
_cell.angle_alpha   90.00
_cell.angle_beta   90.00
_cell.angle_gamma   90.00
#
_symmetry.space_group_name_H-M   'P 1'
#
loop_
_entity.id
_entity.type
_entity.pdbx_description
1 polymer ?
#
loop_
_entity_poly.entity_id
_entity_poly.type
_entity_poly.pdbx_seq_one_letter_code
_entity_poly.pdbx_strand_id
1 'polypeptide(L)'
;MVEGPTGAGPDAPARALPVLSAGSPTGSAADWAARRRDEVHTLVAEYGAVLLRGLGVRSPAEVAEAAAALGIEQMTERERFAPRRSHAPGVYSSSAWPADEPMCMHHELSYAAEVPGLILFGCLTAPTSGGLTRVADSQQVLRMLPPELVARFERDGWLLTRMYHEIGVPWQEAFGTGDRAAVDAYCAAAGLDHEWLPDDRLRTRQRRAAVLPHPRTGVPVWLNQAAFLNERTMDPAIRDYLVDVYGPDGLPFNTAYGDGTPLSAETVETINAAYRAASIGEPWQSGDLLLVDNLRMAHSRDPYEGERDVVVILGNPVRFAGHVLS
;
A
#
# COMPACT_ATOMS: atom_id res chain seq x y z
N MET A 1 0.23 24.19 27.39
CA MET A 1 -0.86 23.79 26.48
C MET A 1 -0.29 23.92 25.08
N VAL A 2 0.09 22.79 24.47
CA VAL A 2 0.54 22.78 23.08
C VAL A 2 -0.73 22.59 22.27
N GLU A 3 -1.15 23.64 21.58
CA GLU A 3 -2.23 23.54 20.60
C GLU A 3 -1.77 22.58 19.51
N GLY A 4 -2.50 21.47 19.34
CA GLY A 4 -2.29 20.55 18.23
C GLY A 4 -2.59 21.25 16.91
N PRO A 5 -2.06 20.74 15.78
CA PRO A 5 -2.30 21.35 14.48
C PRO A 5 -3.81 21.43 14.25
N THR A 6 -4.30 22.64 13.98
CA THR A 6 -5.70 22.92 13.65
C THR A 6 -6.08 22.08 12.44
N GLY A 7 -6.73 20.94 12.69
CA GLY A 7 -7.14 19.99 11.66
C GLY A 7 -8.07 20.70 10.68
N ALA A 8 -7.70 20.71 9.42
CA ALA A 8 -8.55 21.24 8.37
C ALA A 8 -9.87 20.43 8.32
N GLY A 9 -11.01 21.14 8.19
CA GLY A 9 -12.34 20.51 8.15
C GLY A 9 -12.48 19.48 7.02
N PRO A 10 -13.58 18.70 6.99
CA PRO A 10 -13.80 17.66 5.98
C PRO A 10 -13.77 18.22 4.54
N ASP A 11 -14.16 19.48 4.36
CA ASP A 11 -14.18 20.18 3.06
C ASP A 11 -12.87 20.90 2.69
N ALA A 12 -11.82 20.76 3.50
CA ALA A 12 -10.55 21.38 3.18
C ALA A 12 -9.94 20.74 1.92
N PRO A 13 -9.46 21.53 0.95
CA PRO A 13 -8.86 20.98 -0.26
C PRO A 13 -7.64 20.13 0.10
N ALA A 14 -7.42 19.04 -0.64
CA ALA A 14 -6.21 18.24 -0.50
C ALA A 14 -4.97 19.13 -0.73
N ARG A 15 -3.98 19.04 0.15
CA ARG A 15 -2.72 19.79 0.00
C ARG A 15 -1.99 19.26 -1.23
N ALA A 16 -1.37 20.14 -2.02
CA ALA A 16 -0.52 19.70 -3.13
C ALA A 16 0.65 18.83 -2.61
N LEU A 17 1.08 17.87 -3.43
CA LEU A 17 2.22 17.02 -3.12
C LEU A 17 3.50 17.87 -3.16
N PRO A 18 4.28 17.96 -2.06
CA PRO A 18 5.53 18.71 -2.08
C PRO A 18 6.52 18.12 -3.09
N VAL A 19 7.12 19.01 -3.89
CA VAL A 19 8.20 18.66 -4.82
C VAL A 19 9.48 19.35 -4.37
N LEU A 20 10.47 18.55 -3.97
CA LEU A 20 11.81 19.03 -3.64
C LEU A 20 12.73 18.83 -4.85
N SER A 21 13.06 19.93 -5.53
CA SER A 21 13.91 19.91 -6.71
C SER A 21 15.39 19.89 -6.33
N ALA A 22 16.15 18.97 -6.92
CA ALA A 22 17.60 18.90 -6.79
C ALA A 22 18.34 19.95 -7.64
N GLY A 23 17.63 20.60 -8.58
CA GLY A 23 18.23 21.54 -9.54
C GLY A 23 19.21 20.83 -10.48
N SER A 24 20.48 21.25 -10.46
CA SER A 24 21.59 20.55 -11.11
C SER A 24 22.52 19.99 -10.03
N PRO A 25 22.17 18.85 -9.40
CA PRO A 25 22.94 18.33 -8.28
C PRO A 25 24.36 17.97 -8.71
N THR A 26 25.34 18.31 -7.87
CA THR A 26 26.70 17.77 -7.97
C THR A 26 26.78 16.49 -7.14
N GLY A 27 27.30 15.41 -7.74
CA GLY A 27 27.40 14.08 -7.11
C GLY A 27 26.25 13.13 -7.47
N SER A 28 26.21 11.99 -6.77
CA SER A 28 25.19 10.96 -6.98
C SER A 28 23.85 11.32 -6.32
N ALA A 29 22.77 10.62 -6.70
CA ALA A 29 21.47 10.72 -6.04
C ALA A 29 21.58 10.41 -4.54
N ALA A 30 22.42 9.43 -4.17
CA ALA A 30 22.69 9.08 -2.77
C ALA A 30 23.40 10.22 -2.01
N ASP A 31 24.38 10.89 -2.62
CA ASP A 31 25.05 12.03 -1.98
C ASP A 31 24.08 13.19 -1.72
N TRP A 32 23.18 13.46 -2.67
CA TRP A 32 22.14 14.46 -2.49
C TRP A 32 21.18 14.06 -1.37
N ALA A 33 20.70 12.82 -1.38
CA ALA A 33 19.79 12.28 -0.38
C ALA A 33 20.37 12.33 1.03
N ALA A 34 21.66 12.00 1.19
CA ALA A 34 22.36 12.10 2.47
C ALA A 34 22.41 13.53 3.00
N ARG A 35 22.72 14.52 2.14
CA ARG A 35 22.80 15.94 2.52
C ARG A 35 21.43 16.54 2.88
N ARG A 36 20.35 16.03 2.28
CA ARG A 36 18.99 16.56 2.41
C ARG A 36 18.08 15.68 3.26
N ARG A 37 18.63 14.63 3.90
CA ARG A 37 17.87 13.63 4.67
C ARG A 37 16.88 14.25 5.63
N ASP A 38 17.33 15.17 6.49
CA ASP A 38 16.48 15.76 7.54
C ASP A 38 15.35 16.61 6.96
N GLU A 39 15.61 17.33 5.86
CA GLU A 39 14.60 18.12 5.15
C GLU A 39 13.55 17.19 4.51
N VAL A 40 13.99 16.11 3.86
CA VAL A 40 13.10 15.10 3.27
C VAL A 40 12.21 14.47 4.34
N HIS A 41 12.76 14.03 5.46
CA HIS A 41 11.99 13.44 6.57
C HIS A 41 11.05 14.46 7.25
N THR A 42 11.44 15.73 7.30
CA THR A 42 10.57 16.80 7.80
C THR A 42 9.35 16.99 6.88
N LEU A 43 9.57 17.01 5.56
CA LEU A 43 8.48 17.10 4.58
C LEU A 43 7.57 15.88 4.64
N VAL A 44 8.11 14.66 4.75
CA VAL A 44 7.29 13.44 4.93
C VAL A 44 6.48 13.51 6.23
N ALA A 45 7.08 13.95 7.33
CA ALA A 45 6.35 14.06 8.60
C ALA A 45 5.20 15.07 8.53
N GLU A 46 5.38 16.19 7.82
CA GLU A 46 4.35 17.23 7.70
C GLU A 46 3.27 16.88 6.67
N TYR A 47 3.66 16.38 5.49
CA TYR A 47 2.79 16.20 4.34
C TYR A 47 2.41 14.74 4.05
N GLY A 48 3.05 13.78 4.70
CA GLY A 48 2.88 12.35 4.46
C GLY A 48 3.63 11.82 3.23
N ALA A 49 3.93 12.65 2.24
CA ALA A 49 4.74 12.26 1.09
C ALA A 49 5.53 13.44 0.51
N VAL A 50 6.62 13.14 -0.22
CA VAL A 50 7.41 14.14 -0.94
C VAL A 50 8.01 13.53 -2.22
N LEU A 51 7.88 14.26 -3.32
CA LEU A 51 8.55 13.94 -4.58
C LEU A 51 9.92 14.63 -4.61
N LEU A 52 10.97 13.87 -4.87
CA LEU A 52 12.34 14.34 -5.06
C LEU A 52 12.63 14.35 -6.56
N ARG A 53 12.81 15.54 -7.13
CA ARG A 53 12.91 15.75 -8.59
C ARG A 53 14.32 16.09 -9.03
N GLY A 54 14.73 15.53 -10.16
CA GLY A 54 16.02 15.84 -10.80
C GLY A 54 17.22 15.12 -10.19
N LEU A 55 17.00 13.97 -9.52
CA LEU A 55 18.08 13.14 -8.97
C LEU A 55 18.75 12.26 -10.03
N GLY A 56 18.03 11.95 -11.12
CA GLY A 56 18.59 11.23 -12.27
C GLY A 56 18.93 9.77 -11.98
N VAL A 57 18.18 9.11 -11.08
CA VAL A 57 18.33 7.66 -10.84
C VAL A 57 17.95 6.87 -12.10
N ARG A 58 18.75 5.86 -12.44
CA ARG A 58 18.63 5.08 -13.70
C ARG A 58 18.67 3.58 -13.50
N SER A 59 18.83 3.11 -12.26
CA SER A 59 18.83 1.68 -11.96
C SER A 59 18.24 1.38 -10.58
N PRO A 60 17.77 0.14 -10.35
CA PRO A 60 17.33 -0.28 -9.02
C PRO A 60 18.42 -0.15 -7.95
N ALA A 61 19.69 -0.29 -8.31
CA ALA A 61 20.82 -0.13 -7.40
C ALA A 61 20.94 1.34 -6.92
N GLU A 62 20.85 2.31 -7.83
CA GLU A 62 20.89 3.73 -7.48
C GLU A 62 19.70 4.15 -6.60
N VAL A 63 18.51 3.56 -6.84
CA VAL A 63 17.34 3.77 -5.97
C VAL A 63 17.59 3.19 -4.56
N ALA A 64 18.20 2.02 -4.46
CA ALA A 64 18.56 1.40 -3.19
C ALA A 64 19.61 2.19 -2.42
N GLU A 65 20.64 2.71 -3.11
CA GLU A 65 21.64 3.59 -2.51
C GLU A 65 21.03 4.89 -1.99
N ALA A 66 20.11 5.50 -2.75
CA ALA A 66 19.37 6.69 -2.30
C ALA A 66 18.49 6.38 -1.08
N ALA A 67 17.82 5.23 -1.04
CA ALA A 67 17.04 4.80 0.13
C ALA A 67 17.91 4.63 1.38
N ALA A 68 19.07 3.97 1.25
CA ALA A 68 20.04 3.85 2.34
C ALA A 68 20.57 5.22 2.79
N ALA A 69 20.83 6.13 1.85
CA ALA A 69 21.23 7.50 2.13
C ALA A 69 20.13 8.34 2.80
N LEU A 70 18.85 8.00 2.61
CA LEU A 70 17.72 8.54 3.38
C LEU A 70 17.54 7.87 4.75
N GLY A 71 18.31 6.82 5.06
CA GLY A 71 18.19 6.08 6.32
C GLY A 71 16.99 5.14 6.37
N ILE A 72 16.56 4.63 5.21
CA ILE A 72 15.46 3.68 5.10
C ILE A 72 15.97 2.25 5.36
N GLU A 73 15.44 1.60 6.38
CA GLU A 73 15.73 0.19 6.69
C GLU A 73 14.86 -0.70 5.80
N GLN A 74 15.49 -1.51 4.93
CA GLN A 74 14.75 -2.33 3.97
C GLN A 74 13.95 -3.45 4.66
N MET A 75 12.69 -3.58 4.23
CA MET A 75 11.78 -4.64 4.65
C MET A 75 11.69 -5.71 3.56
N THR A 76 11.71 -6.98 3.98
CA THR A 76 11.42 -8.10 3.07
C THR A 76 9.91 -8.28 2.96
N GLU A 77 9.39 -8.26 1.74
CA GLU A 77 7.97 -8.51 1.47
C GLU A 77 7.59 -9.97 1.79
N ARG A 78 6.48 -10.12 2.51
CA ARG A 78 5.77 -11.40 2.78
C ARG A 78 4.29 -11.20 2.49
N GLU A 79 3.56 -12.30 2.33
CA GLU A 79 2.14 -12.29 1.97
C GLU A 79 1.87 -11.50 0.68
N ARG A 80 2.76 -11.59 -0.31
CA ARG A 80 2.66 -10.80 -1.56
C ARG A 80 1.30 -10.98 -2.22
N PHE A 81 0.72 -9.88 -2.68
CA PHE A 81 -0.59 -9.86 -3.35
C PHE A 81 -0.51 -10.07 -4.86
N ALA A 82 0.47 -9.45 -5.52
CA ALA A 82 0.65 -9.50 -6.96
C ALA A 82 2.12 -9.81 -7.31
N PRO A 83 2.40 -10.47 -8.44
CA PRO A 83 3.77 -10.79 -8.84
C PRO A 83 4.64 -9.53 -8.98
N ARG A 84 5.89 -9.62 -8.52
CA ARG A 84 6.92 -8.57 -8.66
C ARG A 84 8.29 -9.20 -8.88
N ARG A 85 9.14 -8.55 -9.67
CA ARG A 85 10.55 -8.96 -9.80
C ARG A 85 11.32 -8.49 -8.56
N SER A 86 12.11 -9.38 -7.97
CA SER A 86 13.10 -9.01 -6.94
C SER A 86 14.41 -8.64 -7.64
N HIS A 87 14.94 -7.44 -7.37
CA HIS A 87 16.24 -7.00 -7.89
C HIS A 87 17.36 -7.25 -6.88
N ALA A 88 17.06 -7.04 -5.60
CA ALA A 88 17.88 -7.31 -4.43
C ALA A 88 16.94 -7.47 -3.22
N PRO A 89 17.42 -7.96 -2.05
CA PRO A 89 16.61 -7.94 -0.83
C PRO A 89 16.01 -6.54 -0.58
N GLY A 90 14.68 -6.46 -0.40
CA GLY A 90 13.99 -5.18 -0.17
C GLY A 90 13.85 -4.24 -1.37
N VAL A 91 14.29 -4.65 -2.57
CA VAL A 91 14.21 -3.85 -3.80
C VAL A 91 13.42 -4.61 -4.87
N TYR A 92 12.25 -4.07 -5.22
CA TYR A 92 11.26 -4.75 -6.05
C TYR A 92 10.88 -3.90 -7.27
N SER A 93 10.40 -4.53 -8.34
CA SER A 93 9.59 -3.83 -9.33
C SER A 93 8.24 -3.45 -8.72
N SER A 94 7.51 -2.51 -9.32
CA SER A 94 6.08 -2.37 -9.04
C SER A 94 5.32 -3.66 -9.33
N SER A 95 4.14 -3.83 -8.69
CA SER A 95 3.21 -4.93 -8.98
C SER A 95 2.95 -5.06 -10.48
N ALA A 96 3.00 -6.28 -10.99
CA ALA A 96 2.44 -6.59 -12.30
C ALA A 96 0.93 -6.30 -12.28
N TRP A 97 0.49 -5.36 -13.11
CA TRP A 97 -0.91 -4.95 -13.25
C TRP A 97 -1.16 -4.49 -14.69
N PRO A 98 -2.32 -4.79 -15.32
CA PRO A 98 -2.62 -4.34 -16.67
C PRO A 98 -2.49 -2.82 -16.82
N ALA A 99 -1.76 -2.35 -17.84
CA ALA A 99 -1.42 -0.94 -17.98
C ALA A 99 -2.65 -0.03 -18.10
N ASP A 100 -3.70 -0.52 -18.76
CA ASP A 100 -4.99 0.13 -19.03
C ASP A 100 -5.97 0.09 -17.84
N GLU A 101 -5.67 -0.68 -16.79
CA GLU A 101 -6.50 -0.74 -15.58
C GLU A 101 -5.94 0.13 -14.45
N PRO A 102 -6.82 0.82 -13.69
CA PRO A 102 -6.40 1.51 -12.48
C PRO A 102 -6.08 0.49 -11.37
N MET A 103 -5.00 0.73 -10.64
CA MET A 103 -4.79 0.08 -9.34
C MET A 103 -5.39 0.98 -8.27
N CYS A 104 -6.40 0.51 -7.53
CA CYS A 104 -7.12 1.33 -6.57
C CYS A 104 -6.25 1.76 -5.37
N MET A 105 -6.73 2.76 -4.63
CA MET A 105 -6.06 3.26 -3.42
C MET A 105 -5.91 2.17 -2.37
N HIS A 106 -4.69 2.05 -1.84
CA HIS A 106 -4.38 1.13 -0.77
C HIS A 106 -3.17 1.59 0.05
N HIS A 107 -3.05 1.04 1.25
CA HIS A 107 -1.80 1.04 1.99
C HIS A 107 -1.08 -0.30 1.77
N GLU A 108 0.20 -0.24 1.41
CA GLU A 108 1.00 -1.42 1.09
C GLU A 108 1.07 -2.36 2.28
N LEU A 109 0.74 -3.64 2.06
CA LEU A 109 0.74 -4.71 3.06
C LEU A 109 -0.06 -4.37 4.34
N SER A 110 -1.07 -3.51 4.28
CA SER A 110 -1.87 -3.15 5.47
C SER A 110 -2.62 -4.32 6.13
N TYR A 111 -2.60 -5.50 5.50
CA TYR A 111 -3.10 -6.75 6.06
C TYR A 111 -2.05 -7.55 6.84
N ALA A 112 -0.74 -7.25 6.70
CA ALA A 112 0.34 -7.98 7.36
C ALA A 112 0.49 -7.57 8.83
N ALA A 113 1.00 -8.46 9.68
CA ALA A 113 1.23 -8.15 11.10
C ALA A 113 2.32 -7.08 11.32
N GLU A 114 3.28 -7.03 10.41
CA GLU A 114 4.33 -6.02 10.32
C GLU A 114 4.20 -5.34 8.97
N VAL A 115 4.01 -4.02 8.96
CA VAL A 115 3.71 -3.24 7.76
C VAL A 115 4.88 -2.31 7.43
N PRO A 116 5.15 -1.99 6.16
CA PRO A 116 6.17 -1.00 5.84
C PRO A 116 5.72 0.37 6.36
N GLY A 117 6.56 1.02 7.16
CA GLY A 117 6.31 2.39 7.63
C GLY A 117 6.57 3.42 6.53
N LEU A 118 7.50 3.13 5.63
CA LEU A 118 7.83 3.97 4.48
C LEU A 118 7.82 3.15 3.19
N ILE A 119 7.47 3.82 2.08
CA ILE A 119 7.69 3.30 0.73
C ILE A 119 8.47 4.34 -0.07
N LEU A 120 9.51 3.90 -0.76
CA LEU A 120 10.19 4.70 -1.76
C LEU A 120 9.89 4.14 -3.15
N PHE A 121 9.26 4.95 -3.99
CA PHE A 121 9.13 4.68 -5.42
C PHE A 121 10.28 5.38 -6.16
N GLY A 122 10.90 4.71 -7.13
CA GLY A 122 11.90 5.30 -8.02
C GLY A 122 11.53 5.10 -9.48
N CYS A 123 11.33 6.19 -10.21
CA CYS A 123 10.92 6.15 -11.61
C CYS A 123 12.14 6.03 -12.53
N LEU A 124 12.40 4.83 -13.04
CA LEU A 124 13.48 4.60 -14.02
C LEU A 124 13.06 5.06 -15.41
N THR A 125 11.82 4.74 -15.80
CA THR A 125 11.21 5.13 -17.06
C THR A 125 9.82 5.67 -16.81
N ALA A 126 9.61 6.97 -17.08
CA ALA A 126 8.29 7.59 -17.01
C ALA A 126 7.40 7.17 -18.19
N PRO A 127 6.09 6.98 -17.97
CA PRO A 127 5.13 6.67 -19.04
C PRO A 127 4.98 7.82 -20.03
N THR A 128 4.52 7.50 -21.24
CA THR A 128 4.21 8.50 -22.27
C THR A 128 3.01 9.36 -21.86
N SER A 129 1.99 8.73 -21.28
CA SER A 129 0.78 9.39 -20.78
C SER A 129 0.21 8.62 -19.57
N GLY A 130 -0.46 9.31 -18.65
CA GLY A 130 -1.06 8.69 -17.46
C GLY A 130 -0.03 8.16 -16.46
N GLY A 131 -0.35 7.04 -15.80
CA GLY A 131 0.59 6.25 -14.97
C GLY A 131 1.08 6.91 -13.69
N LEU A 132 0.38 7.97 -13.29
CA LEU A 132 0.58 8.70 -12.07
C LEU A 132 0.49 7.75 -10.88
N THR A 133 1.49 7.81 -9.99
CA THR A 133 1.32 7.25 -8.64
C THR A 133 0.62 8.32 -7.83
N ARG A 134 -0.68 8.15 -7.57
CA ARG A 134 -1.41 9.06 -6.68
C ARG A 134 -1.18 8.68 -5.24
N VAL A 135 -1.32 9.66 -4.36
CA VAL A 135 -1.37 9.46 -2.91
C VAL A 135 -2.61 10.13 -2.33
N ALA A 136 -3.15 9.60 -1.25
CA ALA A 136 -4.28 10.19 -0.52
C ALA A 136 -4.00 10.15 0.99
N ASP A 137 -4.21 11.29 1.67
CA ASP A 137 -4.03 11.37 3.13
C ASP A 137 -5.18 10.65 3.84
N SER A 138 -4.87 9.53 4.48
CA SER A 138 -5.86 8.68 5.14
C SER A 138 -6.47 9.31 6.38
N GLN A 139 -5.88 10.39 6.93
CA GLN A 139 -6.54 11.19 7.95
C GLN A 139 -7.63 12.07 7.35
N GLN A 140 -7.44 12.56 6.12
CA GLN A 140 -8.47 13.30 5.39
C GLN A 140 -9.59 12.36 4.95
N VAL A 141 -9.24 11.19 4.41
CA VAL A 141 -10.21 10.13 4.07
C VAL A 141 -11.07 9.79 5.29
N LEU A 142 -10.45 9.54 6.45
CA LEU A 142 -11.17 9.25 7.69
C LEU A 142 -12.19 10.33 8.08
N ARG A 143 -11.86 11.62 7.87
CA ARG A 143 -12.79 12.75 8.13
C ARG A 143 -13.94 12.84 7.13
N MET A 144 -13.76 12.35 5.91
CA MET A 144 -14.77 12.38 4.84
C MET A 144 -15.74 11.20 4.91
N LEU A 145 -15.35 10.09 5.56
CA LEU A 145 -16.19 8.91 5.68
C LEU A 145 -17.38 9.14 6.64
N PRO A 146 -18.54 8.51 6.38
CA PRO A 146 -19.67 8.57 7.29
C PRO A 146 -19.32 8.05 8.70
N PRO A 147 -19.68 8.75 9.80
CA PRO A 147 -19.29 8.36 11.15
C PRO A 147 -19.73 6.95 11.56
N GLU A 148 -20.90 6.50 11.12
CA GLU A 148 -21.43 5.16 11.38
C GLU A 148 -20.63 4.06 10.67
N LEU A 149 -20.10 4.36 9.47
CA LEU A 149 -19.22 3.47 8.75
C LEU A 149 -17.88 3.35 9.48
N VAL A 150 -17.30 4.48 9.90
CA VAL A 150 -16.06 4.50 10.68
C VAL A 150 -16.22 3.72 11.98
N ALA A 151 -17.27 4.00 12.75
CA ALA A 151 -17.54 3.32 14.02
C ALA A 151 -17.70 1.80 13.85
N ARG A 152 -18.28 1.35 12.73
CA ARG A 152 -18.38 -0.08 12.38
C ARG A 152 -16.99 -0.70 12.19
N PHE A 153 -16.12 -0.04 11.41
CA PHE A 153 -14.76 -0.50 11.17
C PHE A 153 -13.82 -0.37 12.39
N GLU A 154 -14.03 0.60 13.27
CA GLU A 154 -13.28 0.73 14.53
C GLU A 154 -13.62 -0.40 15.51
N ARG A 155 -14.91 -0.73 15.64
CA ARG A 155 -15.35 -1.80 16.54
C ARG A 155 -14.94 -3.17 16.04
N ASP A 156 -15.20 -3.43 14.76
CA ASP A 156 -15.12 -4.78 14.23
C ASP A 156 -13.81 -5.05 13.50
N GLY A 157 -13.11 -4.01 13.04
CA GLY A 157 -12.00 -4.16 12.09
C GLY A 157 -12.48 -4.61 10.71
N TRP A 158 -11.58 -5.20 9.96
CA TRP A 158 -11.85 -5.79 8.66
C TRP A 158 -11.25 -7.20 8.58
N LEU A 159 -11.90 -8.07 7.81
CA LEU A 159 -11.47 -9.42 7.55
C LEU A 159 -10.98 -9.51 6.11
N LEU A 160 -9.79 -10.05 5.90
CA LEU A 160 -9.31 -10.48 4.60
C LEU A 160 -9.30 -12.00 4.56
N THR A 161 -9.97 -12.58 3.56
CA THR A 161 -9.81 -13.98 3.19
C THR A 161 -9.01 -14.05 1.91
N ARG A 162 -7.97 -14.89 1.86
CA ARG A 162 -7.22 -15.18 0.64
C ARG A 162 -7.28 -16.65 0.33
N MET A 163 -7.38 -16.95 -0.96
CA MET A 163 -7.30 -18.29 -1.47
C MET A 163 -6.10 -18.39 -2.41
N TYR A 164 -5.21 -19.33 -2.12
CA TYR A 164 -4.03 -19.61 -2.91
C TYR A 164 -4.26 -20.90 -3.70
N HIS A 165 -4.60 -20.75 -4.96
CA HIS A 165 -4.77 -21.84 -5.94
C HIS A 165 -4.20 -21.42 -7.30
N GLU A 166 -4.70 -21.97 -8.41
CA GLU A 166 -4.19 -21.70 -9.75
C GLU A 166 -4.44 -20.27 -10.26
N ILE A 167 -5.29 -19.48 -9.57
CA ILE A 167 -5.57 -18.08 -9.91
C ILE A 167 -4.87 -17.18 -8.89
N GLY A 168 -4.15 -16.18 -9.39
CA GLY A 168 -3.40 -15.25 -8.56
C GLY A 168 -1.99 -15.75 -8.22
N VAL A 169 -1.44 -15.24 -7.12
CA VAL A 169 -0.08 -15.58 -6.67
C VAL A 169 -0.11 -16.91 -5.89
N PRO A 170 0.72 -17.92 -6.25
CA PRO A 170 0.83 -19.16 -5.48
C PRO A 170 1.31 -18.91 -4.06
N TRP A 171 0.91 -19.75 -3.10
CA TRP A 171 1.32 -19.56 -1.70
C TRP A 171 2.84 -19.58 -1.54
N GLN A 172 3.56 -20.35 -2.35
CA GLN A 172 5.02 -20.42 -2.29
C GLN A 172 5.67 -19.09 -2.61
N GLU A 173 5.15 -18.36 -3.60
CA GLU A 173 5.63 -17.01 -3.92
C GLU A 173 5.15 -16.01 -2.87
N ALA A 174 3.88 -16.12 -2.44
CA ALA A 174 3.31 -15.20 -1.45
C ALA A 174 4.09 -15.23 -0.12
N PHE A 175 4.46 -16.41 0.36
CA PHE A 175 5.22 -16.60 1.60
C PHE A 175 6.73 -16.72 1.37
N GLY A 176 7.21 -16.80 0.12
CA GLY A 176 8.62 -16.92 -0.21
C GLY A 176 9.27 -18.22 0.29
N THR A 177 8.53 -19.33 0.30
CA THR A 177 8.99 -20.65 0.75
C THR A 177 8.15 -21.77 0.14
N GLY A 178 8.75 -22.93 -0.13
CA GLY A 178 8.03 -24.15 -0.54
C GLY A 178 7.72 -25.10 0.62
N ASP A 179 7.98 -24.70 1.87
CA ASP A 179 7.76 -25.51 3.07
C ASP A 179 6.48 -25.10 3.79
N ARG A 180 5.53 -26.04 3.90
CA ARG A 180 4.26 -25.83 4.61
C ARG A 180 4.48 -25.53 6.09
N ALA A 181 5.44 -26.19 6.75
CA ALA A 181 5.70 -25.97 8.17
C ALA A 181 6.22 -24.54 8.44
N ALA A 182 6.98 -23.98 7.50
CA ALA A 182 7.40 -22.58 7.56
C ALA A 182 6.23 -21.61 7.40
N VAL A 183 5.24 -21.95 6.57
CA VAL A 183 3.99 -21.17 6.43
C VAL A 183 3.14 -21.28 7.70
N ASP A 184 2.98 -22.48 8.27
CA ASP A 184 2.24 -22.68 9.52
C ASP A 184 2.82 -21.83 10.66
N ALA A 185 4.16 -21.84 10.79
CA ALA A 185 4.88 -21.03 11.76
C ALA A 185 4.71 -19.52 11.52
N TYR A 186 4.74 -19.09 10.25
CA TYR A 186 4.49 -17.70 9.88
C TYR A 186 3.06 -17.29 10.26
N CYS A 187 2.06 -18.08 9.88
CA CYS A 187 0.66 -17.79 10.15
C CYS A 187 0.39 -17.68 11.66
N ALA A 188 0.95 -18.58 12.46
CA ALA A 188 0.86 -18.51 13.92
C ALA A 188 1.50 -17.22 14.49
N ALA A 189 2.68 -16.83 13.99
CA ALA A 189 3.37 -15.63 14.44
C ALA A 189 2.69 -14.32 14.01
N ALA A 190 2.05 -14.32 12.83
CA ALA A 190 1.39 -13.15 12.24
C ALA A 190 -0.12 -13.06 12.52
N GLY A 191 -0.69 -14.01 13.28
CA GLY A 191 -2.11 -14.04 13.60
C GLY A 191 -2.98 -14.21 12.36
N LEU A 192 -2.68 -15.24 11.57
CA LEU A 192 -3.48 -15.71 10.44
C LEU A 192 -4.10 -17.06 10.81
N ASP A 193 -5.41 -17.15 10.69
CA ASP A 193 -6.06 -18.45 10.56
C ASP A 193 -5.71 -19.01 9.19
N HIS A 194 -5.38 -20.30 9.12
CA HIS A 194 -5.04 -20.94 7.86
C HIS A 194 -5.54 -22.38 7.81
N GLU A 195 -5.82 -22.83 6.59
CA GLU A 195 -6.27 -24.19 6.30
C GLU A 195 -5.63 -24.67 5.01
N TRP A 196 -4.94 -25.81 5.09
CA TRP A 196 -4.49 -26.55 3.91
C TRP A 196 -5.66 -27.32 3.31
N LEU A 197 -5.95 -27.03 2.05
CA LEU A 197 -7.02 -27.64 1.28
C LEU A 197 -6.45 -28.72 0.34
N PRO A 198 -7.30 -29.56 -0.28
CA PRO A 198 -6.86 -30.48 -1.33
C PRO A 198 -6.12 -29.77 -2.47
N ASP A 199 -5.26 -30.53 -3.16
CA ASP A 199 -4.49 -30.07 -4.34
C ASP A 199 -3.47 -28.96 -4.06
N ASP A 200 -2.83 -29.01 -2.88
CA ASP A 200 -1.80 -28.05 -2.46
C ASP A 200 -2.30 -26.59 -2.39
N ARG A 201 -3.59 -26.42 -2.13
CA ARG A 201 -4.22 -25.12 -1.93
C ARG A 201 -4.15 -24.69 -0.47
N LEU A 202 -4.12 -23.38 -0.26
CA LEU A 202 -4.11 -22.76 1.06
C LEU A 202 -5.21 -21.72 1.13
N ARG A 203 -5.96 -21.71 2.23
CA ARG A 203 -6.83 -20.59 2.58
C ARG A 203 -6.27 -19.89 3.80
N THR A 204 -6.19 -18.57 3.78
CA THR A 204 -5.88 -17.76 4.97
C THR A 204 -7.01 -16.79 5.28
N ARG A 205 -7.18 -16.50 6.57
CA ARG A 205 -8.08 -15.48 7.09
C ARG A 205 -7.35 -14.65 8.12
N GLN A 206 -7.47 -13.34 8.00
CA GLN A 206 -6.82 -12.41 8.92
C GLN A 206 -7.70 -11.21 9.21
N ARG A 207 -7.93 -10.98 10.50
CA ARG A 207 -8.68 -9.84 11.01
C ARG A 207 -7.71 -8.74 11.42
N ARG A 208 -7.97 -7.51 10.98
CA ARG A 208 -7.12 -6.35 11.21
C ARG A 208 -7.91 -5.15 11.65
N ALA A 209 -7.30 -4.28 12.45
CA ALA A 209 -7.85 -2.95 12.69
C ALA A 209 -7.86 -2.15 11.38
N ALA A 210 -8.90 -1.35 11.18
CA ALA A 210 -9.05 -0.47 10.00
C ALA A 210 -8.61 0.97 10.29
N VAL A 211 -8.67 1.38 11.56
CA VAL A 211 -8.28 2.71 12.05
C VAL A 211 -7.26 2.51 13.16
N LEU A 212 -6.10 3.15 13.04
CA LEU A 212 -5.01 3.03 13.99
C LEU A 212 -4.41 4.40 14.31
N PRO A 213 -3.89 4.63 15.53
CA PRO A 213 -3.13 5.84 15.81
C PRO A 213 -1.78 5.78 15.09
N HIS A 214 -1.45 6.81 14.33
CA HIS A 214 -0.13 6.92 13.70
C HIS A 214 0.98 6.95 14.77
N PRO A 215 2.01 6.09 14.71
CA PRO A 215 2.90 5.84 15.85
C PRO A 215 3.74 7.06 16.25
N ARG A 216 3.97 8.01 15.34
CA ARG A 216 4.74 9.23 15.61
C ARG A 216 3.89 10.39 16.13
N THR A 217 2.62 10.47 15.71
CA THR A 217 1.78 11.66 15.93
C THR A 217 0.56 11.39 16.81
N GLY A 218 0.19 10.12 16.99
CA GLY A 218 -1.02 9.70 17.69
C GLY A 218 -2.33 9.98 16.92
N VAL A 219 -2.26 10.65 15.77
CA VAL A 219 -3.45 11.00 14.99
C VAL A 219 -4.00 9.75 14.29
N PRO A 220 -5.31 9.45 14.38
CA PRO A 220 -5.91 8.28 13.72
C PRO A 220 -5.76 8.32 12.20
N VAL A 221 -5.40 7.18 11.60
CA VAL A 221 -5.28 6.96 10.16
C VAL A 221 -6.18 5.81 9.71
N TRP A 222 -6.83 5.98 8.55
CA TRP A 222 -7.58 4.92 7.86
C TRP A 222 -6.61 3.95 7.14
N LEU A 223 -5.91 3.12 7.91
CA LEU A 223 -4.87 2.18 7.45
C LEU A 223 -5.47 0.80 7.14
N ASN A 224 -5.94 0.59 5.91
CA ASN A 224 -6.42 -0.72 5.46
C ASN A 224 -6.50 -0.85 3.93
N GLN A 225 -6.86 -2.06 3.49
CA GLN A 225 -7.10 -2.42 2.10
C GLN A 225 -8.52 -3.01 1.90
N ALA A 226 -9.45 -2.68 2.80
CA ALA A 226 -10.78 -3.28 2.81
C ALA A 226 -11.55 -3.04 1.51
N ALA A 227 -11.47 -1.82 0.94
CA ALA A 227 -12.10 -1.52 -0.35
C ALA A 227 -11.34 -2.12 -1.55
N PHE A 228 -9.99 -2.10 -1.53
CA PHE A 228 -9.20 -2.57 -2.67
C PHE A 228 -9.29 -4.09 -2.88
N LEU A 229 -9.19 -4.86 -1.80
CA LEU A 229 -9.19 -6.32 -1.82
C LEU A 229 -10.60 -6.92 -1.72
N ASN A 230 -11.60 -6.22 -2.24
CA ASN A 230 -12.99 -6.67 -2.23
C ASN A 230 -13.40 -7.24 -3.58
N GLU A 231 -14.28 -8.25 -3.61
CA GLU A 231 -14.84 -8.79 -4.85
C GLU A 231 -15.49 -7.72 -5.75
N ARG A 232 -15.94 -6.60 -5.18
CA ARG A 232 -16.60 -5.50 -5.90
C ARG A 232 -15.63 -4.65 -6.71
N THR A 233 -14.31 -4.82 -6.55
CA THR A 233 -13.30 -4.18 -7.40
C THR A 233 -12.91 -5.03 -8.60
N MET A 234 -13.36 -6.29 -8.67
CA MET A 234 -13.20 -7.13 -9.85
C MET A 234 -14.21 -6.73 -10.93
N ASP A 235 -13.83 -6.91 -12.19
CA ASP A 235 -14.78 -6.84 -13.31
C ASP A 235 -15.96 -7.79 -13.02
N PRO A 236 -17.23 -7.34 -13.17
CA PRO A 236 -18.39 -8.16 -12.85
C PRO A 236 -18.43 -9.51 -13.56
N ALA A 237 -18.01 -9.58 -14.83
CA ALA A 237 -18.01 -10.84 -15.58
C ALA A 237 -16.90 -11.78 -15.07
N ILE A 238 -15.72 -11.23 -14.73
CA ILE A 238 -14.65 -12.00 -14.10
C ILE A 238 -15.11 -12.53 -12.73
N ARG A 239 -15.71 -11.68 -11.89
CA ARG A 239 -16.23 -12.08 -10.58
C ARG A 239 -17.26 -13.20 -10.72
N ASP A 240 -18.27 -13.01 -11.56
CA ASP A 240 -19.36 -13.96 -11.72
C ASP A 240 -18.84 -15.31 -12.23
N TYR A 241 -17.87 -15.30 -13.15
CA TYR A 241 -17.16 -16.51 -13.59
C TYR A 241 -16.40 -17.19 -12.45
N LEU A 242 -15.61 -16.45 -11.66
CA LEU A 242 -14.85 -17.04 -10.55
C LEU A 242 -15.77 -17.61 -9.46
N VAL A 243 -16.90 -16.94 -9.18
CA VAL A 243 -17.89 -17.45 -8.22
C VAL A 243 -18.58 -18.71 -8.76
N ASP A 244 -18.88 -18.81 -10.05
CA ASP A 244 -19.46 -20.01 -10.66
C ASP A 244 -18.50 -21.21 -10.58
N VAL A 245 -17.21 -20.99 -10.85
CA VAL A 245 -16.19 -22.04 -10.87
C VAL A 245 -15.73 -22.46 -9.47
N TYR A 246 -15.45 -21.49 -8.60
CA TYR A 246 -14.80 -21.73 -7.30
C TYR A 246 -15.74 -21.55 -6.09
N GLY A 247 -16.96 -21.06 -6.31
CA GLY A 247 -17.86 -20.65 -5.25
C GLY A 247 -17.49 -19.30 -4.63
N PRO A 248 -18.38 -18.71 -3.80
CA PRO A 248 -18.16 -17.40 -3.18
C PRO A 248 -16.97 -17.37 -2.22
N ASP A 249 -16.64 -18.51 -1.59
CA ASP A 249 -15.49 -18.65 -0.68
C ASP A 249 -14.18 -19.01 -1.40
N GLY A 250 -14.24 -19.20 -2.73
CA GLY A 250 -13.11 -19.60 -3.57
C GLY A 250 -12.47 -18.46 -4.34
N LEU A 251 -12.91 -17.22 -4.13
CA LEU A 251 -12.26 -16.05 -4.74
C LEU A 251 -10.80 -15.93 -4.26
N PRO A 252 -9.86 -15.48 -5.12
CA PRO A 252 -8.44 -15.35 -4.75
C PRO A 252 -8.24 -14.41 -3.55
N PHE A 253 -9.14 -13.43 -3.41
CA PHE A 253 -9.24 -12.56 -2.25
C PHE A 253 -10.68 -12.04 -2.11
N ASN A 254 -11.09 -11.79 -0.87
CA ASN A 254 -12.27 -10.98 -0.59
C ASN A 254 -12.17 -10.36 0.82
N THR A 255 -12.86 -9.25 1.02
CA THR A 255 -12.92 -8.54 2.30
C THR A 255 -14.32 -8.43 2.85
N ALA A 256 -14.41 -8.40 4.17
CA ALA A 256 -15.64 -8.23 4.93
C ALA A 256 -15.38 -7.30 6.13
N TYR A 257 -16.44 -6.91 6.84
CA TYR A 257 -16.28 -6.42 8.22
C TYR A 257 -15.60 -7.51 9.06
N GLY A 258 -14.91 -7.12 10.14
CA GLY A 258 -14.13 -8.10 10.91
C GLY A 258 -14.97 -9.17 11.64
N ASP A 259 -16.30 -9.04 11.68
CA ASP A 259 -17.21 -10.10 12.13
C ASP A 259 -17.64 -11.07 11.01
N GLY A 260 -17.11 -10.89 9.80
CA GLY A 260 -17.43 -11.70 8.61
C GLY A 260 -18.62 -11.18 7.79
N THR A 261 -19.31 -10.13 8.23
CA THR A 261 -20.42 -9.55 7.45
C THR A 261 -19.89 -8.96 6.13
N PRO A 262 -20.43 -9.32 4.95
CA PRO A 262 -19.96 -8.81 3.67
C PRO A 262 -20.06 -7.29 3.55
N LEU A 263 -19.10 -6.67 2.86
CA LEU A 263 -19.18 -5.27 2.48
C LEU A 263 -20.17 -5.11 1.32
N SER A 264 -21.07 -4.13 1.41
CA SER A 264 -21.97 -3.81 0.28
C SER A 264 -21.20 -3.06 -0.82
N ALA A 265 -21.73 -3.08 -2.05
CA ALA A 265 -21.17 -2.29 -3.15
C ALA A 265 -21.15 -0.79 -2.81
N GLU A 266 -22.20 -0.30 -2.13
CA GLU A 266 -22.28 1.08 -1.64
C GLU A 266 -21.20 1.40 -0.61
N THR A 267 -20.89 0.46 0.30
CA THR A 267 -19.81 0.63 1.28
C THR A 267 -18.46 0.81 0.58
N VAL A 268 -18.15 -0.10 -0.36
CA VAL A 268 -16.89 -0.06 -1.12
C VAL A 268 -16.80 1.24 -1.93
N GLU A 269 -17.87 1.64 -2.60
CA GLU A 269 -17.90 2.86 -3.39
C GLU A 269 -17.81 4.13 -2.53
N THR A 270 -18.41 4.14 -1.34
CA THR A 270 -18.26 5.25 -0.38
C THR A 270 -16.81 5.46 0.02
N ILE A 271 -16.08 4.37 0.29
CA ILE A 271 -14.64 4.43 0.62
C ILE A 271 -13.83 4.91 -0.59
N ASN A 272 -14.11 4.37 -1.77
CA ASN A 272 -13.42 4.79 -3.00
C ASN A 272 -13.69 6.26 -3.36
N ALA A 273 -14.88 6.77 -3.11
CA ALA A 273 -15.22 8.17 -3.32
C ALA A 273 -14.43 9.10 -2.41
N ALA A 274 -14.31 8.76 -1.12
CA ALA A 274 -13.49 9.52 -0.17
C ALA A 274 -12.01 9.52 -0.59
N TYR A 275 -11.48 8.36 -1.03
CA TYR A 275 -10.14 8.27 -1.59
C TYR A 275 -9.95 9.15 -2.82
N ARG A 276 -10.85 9.08 -3.82
CA ARG A 276 -10.77 9.91 -5.04
C ARG A 276 -10.80 11.40 -4.71
N ALA A 277 -11.60 11.83 -3.74
CA ALA A 277 -11.69 13.24 -3.30
C ALA A 277 -10.40 13.72 -2.61
N ALA A 278 -9.72 12.85 -1.85
CA ALA A 278 -8.47 13.16 -1.17
C ALA A 278 -7.20 12.94 -2.03
N SER A 279 -7.36 12.44 -3.26
CA SER A 279 -6.24 12.00 -4.10
C SER A 279 -5.49 13.17 -4.74
N ILE A 280 -4.17 13.15 -4.60
CA ILE A 280 -3.23 14.08 -5.23
C ILE A 280 -2.12 13.29 -5.95
N GLY A 281 -1.37 13.95 -6.82
CA GLY A 281 -0.18 13.35 -7.42
C GLY A 281 0.52 14.31 -8.37
N GLU A 282 1.75 13.96 -8.71
CA GLU A 282 2.62 14.75 -9.60
C GLU A 282 3.14 13.86 -10.74
N PRO A 283 3.03 14.29 -12.01
CA PRO A 283 3.47 13.47 -13.14
C PRO A 283 4.93 13.06 -13.00
N TRP A 284 5.21 11.79 -13.23
CA TRP A 284 6.56 11.24 -13.15
C TRP A 284 7.50 11.88 -14.17
N GLN A 285 8.75 12.12 -13.75
CA GLN A 285 9.89 12.28 -14.63
C GLN A 285 10.88 11.15 -14.37
N SER A 286 11.54 10.64 -15.42
CA SER A 286 12.60 9.65 -15.24
C SER A 286 13.70 10.21 -14.34
N GLY A 287 14.09 9.44 -13.32
CA GLY A 287 15.03 9.85 -12.29
C GLY A 287 14.40 10.50 -11.06
N ASP A 288 13.07 10.61 -10.99
CA ASP A 288 12.38 11.04 -9.77
C ASP A 288 12.31 9.92 -8.72
N LEU A 289 12.30 10.33 -7.45
CA LEU A 289 11.97 9.46 -6.31
C LEU A 289 10.74 10.01 -5.58
N LEU A 290 9.82 9.16 -5.14
CA LEU A 290 8.68 9.54 -4.29
C LEU A 290 8.78 8.78 -2.98
N LEU A 291 9.01 9.50 -1.88
CA LEU A 291 8.99 8.93 -0.53
C LEU A 291 7.62 9.14 0.10
N VAL A 292 7.04 8.07 0.61
CA VAL A 292 5.68 8.01 1.15
C VAL A 292 5.70 7.42 2.55
N ASP A 293 5.05 8.10 3.49
CA ASP A 293 4.62 7.53 4.77
C ASP A 293 3.43 6.60 4.50
N ASN A 294 3.71 5.30 4.41
CA ASN A 294 2.70 4.29 4.08
C ASN A 294 1.67 4.12 5.20
N LEU A 295 1.92 4.63 6.40
CA LEU A 295 0.95 4.56 7.50
C LEU A 295 -0.11 5.66 7.35
N ARG A 296 0.29 6.82 6.83
CA ARG A 296 -0.60 7.97 6.64
C ARG A 296 -1.17 8.08 5.24
N MET A 297 -0.42 7.71 4.21
CA MET A 297 -0.79 7.94 2.82
C MET A 297 -1.09 6.59 2.14
N ALA A 298 -2.32 6.46 1.64
CA ALA A 298 -2.63 5.42 0.66
C ALA A 298 -2.07 5.84 -0.71
N HIS A 299 -1.79 4.88 -1.59
CA HIS A 299 -1.38 5.13 -2.97
C HIS A 299 -2.15 4.28 -3.98
N SER A 300 -2.19 4.77 -5.22
CA SER A 300 -2.84 4.13 -6.36
C SER A 300 -1.98 4.29 -7.61
N ARG A 301 -2.38 3.65 -8.70
CA ARG A 301 -1.78 3.88 -10.02
C ARG A 301 -2.87 4.17 -11.05
N ASP A 302 -2.74 5.29 -11.74
CA ASP A 302 -3.59 5.60 -12.89
C ASP A 302 -3.25 4.70 -14.10
N PRO A 303 -4.21 4.42 -15.00
CA PRO A 303 -3.93 3.81 -16.30
C PRO A 303 -2.84 4.58 -17.07
N TYR A 304 -2.09 3.91 -17.94
CA TYR A 304 -1.02 4.54 -18.73
C TYR A 304 -0.81 3.92 -20.10
N GLU A 305 -0.11 4.68 -20.94
CA GLU A 305 0.40 4.25 -22.23
C GLU A 305 1.93 4.31 -22.29
N GLY A 306 2.52 3.43 -23.09
CA GLY A 306 3.96 3.33 -23.28
C GLY A 306 4.69 2.55 -22.18
N GLU A 307 6.01 2.67 -22.17
CA GLU A 307 6.87 2.02 -21.18
C GLU A 307 6.74 2.69 -19.81
N ARG A 308 6.67 1.91 -18.73
CA ARG A 308 6.67 2.44 -17.36
C ARG A 308 7.48 1.50 -16.47
N ASP A 309 8.57 2.00 -15.93
CA ASP A 309 9.43 1.24 -15.03
C ASP A 309 9.63 2.00 -13.71
N VAL A 310 9.03 1.46 -12.64
CA VAL A 310 9.08 2.02 -11.29
C VAL A 310 9.55 0.95 -10.33
N VAL A 311 10.64 1.25 -9.62
CA VAL A 311 11.19 0.45 -8.53
C VAL A 311 10.50 0.83 -7.23
N VAL A 312 10.29 -0.13 -6.34
CA VAL A 312 9.68 0.04 -5.03
C VAL A 312 10.61 -0.52 -3.96
N ILE A 313 10.83 0.26 -2.91
CA ILE A 313 11.50 -0.16 -1.68
C ILE A 313 10.50 -0.07 -0.53
N LEU A 314 10.30 -1.20 0.14
CA LEU A 314 9.52 -1.28 1.37
C LEU A 314 10.47 -1.02 2.53
N GLY A 315 10.10 -0.10 3.42
CA GLY A 315 11.02 0.44 4.40
C GLY A 315 10.44 0.58 5.79
N ASN A 316 11.33 0.54 6.78
CA ASN A 316 11.08 0.84 8.19
C ASN A 316 9.88 0.04 8.72
N PRO A 317 9.99 -1.29 8.85
CA PRO A 317 8.87 -2.14 9.27
C PRO A 317 8.31 -1.72 10.63
N VAL A 318 6.98 -1.71 10.76
CA VAL A 318 6.25 -1.29 11.96
C VAL A 318 5.25 -2.36 12.38
N ARG A 319 5.26 -2.73 13.67
CA ARG A 319 4.17 -3.47 14.31
C ARG A 319 3.34 -2.53 15.18
N PHE A 320 2.03 -2.52 14.95
CA PHE A 320 1.08 -1.74 15.73
C PHE A 320 0.48 -2.58 16.86
N ALA A 321 0.43 -2.04 18.07
CA ALA A 321 -0.40 -2.59 19.12
C ALA A 321 -1.88 -2.51 18.70
N GLY A 322 -2.61 -3.63 18.77
CA GLY A 322 -4.02 -3.72 18.42
C GLY A 322 -4.32 -3.80 16.92
N HIS A 323 -3.32 -3.91 16.04
CA HIS A 323 -3.58 -4.10 14.61
C HIS A 323 -4.01 -5.52 14.26
N VAL A 324 -3.32 -6.52 14.81
CA VAL A 324 -3.72 -7.93 14.69
C VAL A 324 -4.85 -8.17 15.69
N LEU A 325 -6.04 -8.46 15.18
CA LEU A 325 -7.24 -8.72 16.00
C LEU A 325 -7.46 -10.23 16.14
N SER A 326 -7.89 -10.64 17.32
CA SER A 326 -8.35 -12.01 17.61
C SER A 326 -9.78 -12.26 17.16
#